data_AF-A0A970IWD4-F1
#
_entry.id   AF-A0A970IWD4-F1
#
_cell.length_a   1.000
_cell.length_b   1.000
_cell.length_c   1.000
_cell.angle_alpha   90.00
_cell.angle_beta   90.00
_cell.angle_gamma   90.00
#
_symmetry.space_group_name_H-M   'P 1'
#
loop_
_entity.id
_entity.type
_entity.pdbx_description
1 polymer ?
#
loop_
_entity_poly.entity_id
_entity_poly.type
_entity_poly.pdbx_seq_one_letter_code
_entity_poly.pdbx_strand_id
1 'polypeptide(L)'
;QAVINPGITFILEDEESGNTEVFYYERGIVDYVKELAGESAFTDVQYFESSAKGRDREDKPEYKVKMQIAFMFSNEVNVLEYYHNSSFLEYGGAPDRAVKNAFLFAIDNYLKNNNKYNKNESKISFSDIQDSLILVSSSFSTVTSYENQTKKSITNKFIQEAMTEFLKSQLEIYLIENREEAEKIAGQVLVNKRSRETAERARIDVRKKLSGKIDISNRVKKFVDCRTRDISKRELYIVEGDSALGSCKMGRDAEFQAIMPVRGKILNCLKADYENIFKNEIIVDLLKVLGCGVEIKTRHNKDLNTFSLDNLKWDKIIICTDADVDGFQIRALILAMLYRLTPTLIQKGKVYIAESPLFEITYKDKTWFAYNEKEKNAILQKLQGKKVTIQRSKGLGENNPEMMWQTTMNPETRRLIKVLPDDAEMTREFFDLLLGDNLQGRKEYITLHGHEYMDMLDVS
;
A
#
# COMPACT_ATOMS: atom_id res chain seq x y z
N GLN A 1 13.13 10.47 -32.07
CA GLN A 1 13.86 10.35 -33.37
C GLN A 1 14.98 11.39 -33.49
N ALA A 2 14.74 12.67 -33.18
CA ALA A 2 15.78 13.71 -33.22
C ALA A 2 17.01 13.38 -32.35
N VAL A 3 16.79 12.87 -31.14
CA VAL A 3 17.84 12.51 -30.17
C VAL A 3 18.86 11.49 -30.69
N ILE A 4 18.41 10.48 -31.42
CA ILE A 4 19.25 9.35 -31.86
C ILE A 4 19.82 9.54 -33.27
N ASN A 5 19.42 10.61 -33.96
CA ASN A 5 19.93 10.99 -35.28
C ASN A 5 20.49 12.41 -35.20
N PRO A 6 21.72 12.59 -34.66
CA PRO A 6 22.29 13.91 -34.40
C PRO A 6 22.37 14.74 -35.69
N GLY A 7 22.05 16.03 -35.57
CA GLY A 7 22.08 16.97 -36.70
C GLY A 7 20.87 16.92 -37.64
N ILE A 8 19.87 16.06 -37.38
CA ILE A 8 18.62 16.03 -38.15
C ILE A 8 17.55 16.85 -37.42
N THR A 9 16.92 17.78 -38.14
CA THR A 9 15.80 18.58 -37.63
C THR A 9 14.49 17.86 -37.94
N PHE A 10 13.66 17.68 -36.92
CA PHE A 10 12.28 17.18 -37.06
C PHE A 10 11.33 18.32 -36.70
N ILE A 11 10.37 18.59 -37.58
CA ILE A 11 9.37 19.64 -37.39
C ILE A 11 8.01 18.96 -37.29
N LEU A 12 7.29 19.20 -36.21
CA LEU A 12 5.90 18.80 -36.02
C LEU A 12 5.02 20.04 -36.15
N GLU A 13 4.19 20.07 -37.19
CA GLU A 13 3.17 21.10 -37.38
C GLU A 13 1.81 20.50 -37.05
N ASP A 14 1.13 21.06 -36.05
CA ASP A 14 -0.24 20.71 -35.70
C ASP A 14 -1.19 21.76 -36.30
N GLU A 15 -1.90 21.38 -37.35
CA GLU A 15 -2.81 22.26 -38.08
C GLU A 15 -4.06 22.64 -37.26
N GLU A 16 -4.46 21.84 -36.27
CA GLU A 16 -5.66 22.09 -35.47
C GLU A 16 -5.40 23.16 -34.39
N SER A 17 -4.26 23.07 -33.71
CA SER A 17 -3.85 24.08 -32.73
C SER A 17 -3.07 25.25 -33.33
N GLY A 18 -2.54 25.10 -34.55
CA GLY A 18 -1.67 26.07 -35.21
C GLY A 18 -0.25 26.12 -34.61
N ASN A 19 0.12 25.16 -33.76
CA ASN A 19 1.42 25.12 -33.09
C ASN A 19 2.46 24.40 -33.95
N THR A 20 3.72 24.85 -33.82
CA THR A 20 4.87 24.21 -34.47
C THR A 20 5.93 23.90 -33.43
N GLU A 21 6.32 22.64 -33.35
CA GLU A 21 7.41 22.18 -32.49
C GLU A 21 8.60 21.73 -33.34
N VAL A 22 9.80 22.20 -32.97
CA VAL A 22 11.05 21.89 -33.67
C VAL A 22 11.95 21.09 -32.73
N PHE A 23 12.30 19.88 -33.14
CA PHE A 23 13.20 19.00 -32.42
C PHE A 23 14.55 18.95 -33.15
N TYR A 24 15.60 19.42 -32.47
CA TYR A 24 16.96 19.41 -32.98
C TYR A 24 17.94 19.13 -31.85
N TYR A 25 18.78 18.11 -32.04
CA TYR A 25 19.84 17.74 -31.11
C TYR A 25 21.16 17.64 -31.88
N GLU A 26 22.06 18.59 -31.65
CA GLU A 26 23.35 18.66 -32.35
C GLU A 26 24.25 17.48 -31.95
N ARG A 27 24.34 17.19 -30.64
CA ARG A 27 25.14 16.08 -30.09
C ARG A 27 24.29 14.86 -29.73
N GLY A 28 23.06 14.81 -30.23
CA GLY A 28 22.15 13.67 -30.08
C GLY A 28 21.88 13.30 -28.61
N ILE A 29 22.12 12.03 -28.25
CA ILE A 29 21.85 11.47 -26.91
C ILE A 29 22.56 12.23 -25.78
N VAL A 30 23.67 12.92 -26.05
CA VAL A 30 24.40 13.73 -25.06
C VAL A 30 23.58 14.94 -24.62
N ASP A 31 22.99 15.65 -25.57
CA ASP A 31 22.16 16.82 -25.28
C ASP A 31 20.85 16.40 -24.61
N TYR A 32 20.28 15.27 -25.03
CA TYR A 32 19.06 14.74 -24.43
C TYR A 32 19.26 14.28 -22.98
N VAL A 33 20.37 13.61 -22.65
CA VAL A 33 20.67 13.26 -21.26
C VAL A 33 20.80 14.50 -20.36
N LYS A 34 21.40 15.58 -20.87
CA LYS A 34 21.46 16.86 -20.15
C LYS A 34 20.09 17.50 -19.96
N GLU A 35 19.27 17.47 -21.01
CA GLU A 35 17.89 17.97 -20.95
C GLU A 35 17.07 17.22 -19.90
N LEU A 36 17.15 15.88 -19.88
CA LEU A 36 16.48 15.04 -18.89
C LEU A 36 16.92 15.33 -17.46
N ALA A 37 18.21 15.63 -17.26
CA ALA A 37 18.74 15.91 -15.93
C ALA A 37 18.38 17.29 -15.40
N GLY A 38 18.21 18.29 -16.28
CA GLY A 38 18.03 19.68 -15.87
C GLY A 38 19.17 20.14 -14.96
N GLU A 39 18.83 20.73 -13.80
CA GLU A 39 19.80 21.20 -12.79
C GLU A 39 20.09 20.16 -11.69
N SER A 40 19.46 18.98 -11.75
CA SER A 40 19.47 18.00 -10.65
C SER A 40 20.70 17.08 -10.64
N ALA A 41 21.53 17.13 -11.68
CA ALA A 41 22.70 16.28 -11.83
C ALA A 41 23.87 16.71 -10.95
N PHE A 42 24.63 15.73 -10.46
CA PHE A 42 25.83 15.96 -9.65
C PHE A 42 27.13 15.46 -10.31
N THR A 43 27.05 14.93 -11.53
CA THR A 43 28.17 14.58 -12.40
C THR A 43 28.02 15.22 -13.77
N ASP A 44 29.13 15.41 -14.47
CA ASP A 44 29.10 15.79 -15.88
C ASP A 44 28.57 14.64 -16.75
N VAL A 45 28.08 14.99 -17.95
CA VAL A 45 27.66 13.98 -18.94
C VAL A 45 28.87 13.22 -19.43
N GLN A 46 28.77 11.90 -19.40
CA GLN A 46 29.75 10.99 -19.98
C GLN A 46 29.19 10.41 -21.27
N TYR A 47 30.03 10.34 -22.31
CA TYR A 47 29.66 9.78 -23.61
C TYR A 47 30.71 8.76 -24.04
N PHE A 48 30.27 7.53 -24.23
CA PHE A 48 31.10 6.42 -24.68
C PHE A 48 30.62 5.92 -26.04
N GLU A 49 31.55 5.76 -26.97
CA GLU A 49 31.27 5.25 -28.31
C GLU A 49 32.28 4.18 -28.71
N SER A 50 31.79 3.08 -29.28
CA SER A 50 32.65 2.02 -29.82
C SER A 50 31.93 1.22 -30.91
N SER A 51 32.69 0.39 -31.61
CA SER A 51 32.15 -0.59 -32.54
C SER A 51 32.83 -1.95 -32.36
N ALA A 52 32.06 -3.02 -32.53
CA ALA A 52 32.55 -4.39 -32.43
C ALA A 52 32.06 -5.22 -33.61
N LYS A 53 32.80 -6.29 -33.93
CA LYS A 53 32.44 -7.28 -34.94
C LYS A 53 32.47 -8.67 -34.32
N GLY A 54 31.43 -9.47 -34.56
CA GLY A 54 31.33 -10.81 -34.01
C GLY A 54 30.02 -11.49 -34.42
N ARG A 55 29.64 -12.56 -33.74
CA ARG A 55 28.50 -13.41 -34.10
C ARG A 55 27.80 -13.94 -32.85
N ASP A 56 26.48 -14.15 -32.92
CA ASP A 56 25.71 -14.67 -31.80
C ASP A 56 26.00 -16.15 -31.49
N ARG A 57 26.36 -16.93 -32.53
CA ARG A 57 26.67 -18.36 -32.48
C ARG A 57 27.67 -18.71 -33.58
N GLU A 58 28.43 -19.80 -33.42
CA GLU A 58 29.41 -20.24 -34.41
C GLU A 58 28.82 -20.43 -35.82
N ASP A 59 27.58 -20.92 -35.90
CA ASP A 59 26.84 -21.18 -37.14
C ASP A 59 26.20 -19.93 -37.78
N LYS A 60 26.31 -18.75 -37.14
CA LYS A 60 25.70 -17.51 -37.64
C LYS A 60 26.74 -16.60 -38.30
N PRO A 61 26.33 -15.78 -39.28
CA PRO A 61 27.24 -14.84 -39.91
C PRO A 61 27.72 -13.80 -38.91
N GLU A 62 28.94 -13.30 -39.13
CA GLU A 62 29.45 -12.16 -38.39
C GLU A 62 28.74 -10.88 -38.82
N TYR A 63 28.51 -10.02 -37.85
CA TYR A 63 27.91 -8.70 -38.05
C TYR A 63 28.65 -7.65 -37.22
N LYS A 64 28.39 -6.38 -37.55
CA LYS A 64 28.94 -5.24 -36.84
C LYS A 64 27.88 -4.67 -35.91
N VAL A 65 28.32 -4.17 -34.76
CA VAL A 65 27.50 -3.35 -33.86
C VAL A 65 28.25 -2.06 -33.56
N LYS A 66 27.55 -0.93 -33.69
CA LYS A 66 27.97 0.37 -33.18
C LYS A 66 27.21 0.64 -31.89
N MET A 67 27.89 1.11 -30.87
CA MET A 67 27.34 1.32 -29.53
C MET A 67 27.68 2.73 -29.08
N GLN A 68 26.67 3.47 -28.66
CA GLN A 68 26.78 4.83 -28.14
C GLN A 68 25.99 4.90 -26.84
N ILE A 69 26.63 5.36 -25.77
CA ILE A 69 26.01 5.45 -24.45
C ILE A 69 26.33 6.82 -23.88
N ALA A 70 25.29 7.57 -23.52
CA ALA A 70 25.40 8.80 -22.75
C ALA A 70 24.77 8.58 -21.37
N PHE A 71 25.45 9.03 -20.31
CA PHE A 71 24.90 8.93 -18.96
C PHE A 71 25.41 10.03 -18.04
N MET A 72 24.67 10.25 -16.96
CA MET A 72 25.07 11.07 -15.82
C MET A 72 24.29 10.64 -14.58
N PHE A 73 24.70 11.14 -13.41
CA PHE A 73 24.01 10.85 -12.16
C PHE A 73 23.28 12.08 -11.60
N SER A 74 22.06 11.86 -11.10
CA SER A 74 21.18 12.86 -10.50
C SER A 74 20.59 12.34 -9.20
N ASN A 75 20.25 13.25 -8.28
CA ASN A 75 19.61 12.92 -7.01
C ASN A 75 18.08 12.91 -7.09
N GLU A 76 17.50 13.46 -8.15
CA GLU A 76 16.06 13.69 -8.26
C GLU A 76 15.43 12.96 -9.44
N VAL A 77 16.19 12.82 -10.54
CA VAL A 77 15.71 12.25 -11.79
C VAL A 77 16.50 11.00 -12.10
N ASN A 78 15.78 9.93 -12.46
CA ASN A 78 16.37 8.71 -12.98
C ASN A 78 15.62 8.24 -14.23
N VAL A 79 16.36 7.94 -15.29
CA VAL A 79 15.79 7.54 -16.57
C VAL A 79 16.73 6.54 -17.24
N LEU A 80 16.19 5.41 -17.70
CA LEU A 80 16.92 4.46 -18.52
C LEU A 80 16.19 4.28 -19.85
N GLU A 81 16.83 4.69 -20.94
CA GLU A 81 16.29 4.51 -22.28
C GLU A 81 17.27 3.77 -23.17
N TYR A 82 16.73 2.82 -23.94
CA TYR A 82 17.48 1.97 -24.83
C TYR A 82 16.92 2.06 -26.24
N TYR A 83 17.80 2.31 -27.20
CA TYR A 83 17.49 2.40 -28.61
C TYR A 83 18.35 1.41 -29.39
N HIS A 84 17.73 0.74 -30.36
CA HIS A 84 18.43 -0.12 -31.29
C HIS A 84 17.90 0.07 -32.71
N ASN A 85 18.80 0.32 -33.67
CA ASN A 85 18.44 0.63 -35.06
C ASN A 85 17.35 1.71 -35.14
N SER A 86 17.58 2.80 -34.42
CA SER A 86 16.66 3.94 -34.31
C SER A 86 15.27 3.67 -33.71
N SER A 87 15.07 2.51 -33.07
CA SER A 87 13.80 2.13 -32.44
C SER A 87 13.93 2.06 -30.93
N PHE A 88 12.95 2.62 -30.22
CA PHE A 88 12.88 2.56 -28.76
C PHE A 88 12.54 1.14 -28.27
N LEU A 89 13.35 0.63 -27.35
CA LEU A 89 13.21 -0.68 -26.73
C LEU A 89 12.51 -0.55 -25.38
N GLU A 90 11.19 -0.52 -25.41
CA GLU A 90 10.32 -0.37 -24.22
C GLU A 90 10.57 -1.45 -23.15
N TYR A 91 10.93 -2.67 -23.56
CA TYR A 91 11.25 -3.78 -22.64
C TYR A 91 12.76 -4.03 -22.54
N GLY A 92 13.59 -3.16 -23.11
CA GLY A 92 15.04 -3.25 -23.08
C GLY A 92 15.59 -4.43 -23.90
N GLY A 93 16.13 -5.45 -23.22
CA GLY A 93 16.72 -6.62 -23.85
C GLY A 93 18.24 -6.69 -23.67
N ALA A 94 18.98 -6.94 -24.75
CA ALA A 94 20.44 -7.07 -24.70
C ALA A 94 21.17 -5.81 -24.16
N PRO A 95 20.84 -4.57 -24.59
CA PRO A 95 21.50 -3.36 -24.07
C PRO A 95 21.22 -3.12 -22.58
N ASP A 96 19.97 -3.32 -22.15
CA ASP A 96 19.57 -3.19 -20.74
C ASP A 96 20.35 -4.15 -19.84
N ARG A 97 20.44 -5.43 -20.24
CA ARG A 97 21.23 -6.43 -19.52
C ARG A 97 22.71 -6.08 -19.48
N ALA A 98 23.25 -5.52 -20.56
CA ALA A 98 24.65 -5.11 -20.61
C ALA A 98 24.94 -3.95 -19.65
N VAL A 99 24.09 -2.90 -19.66
CA VAL A 99 24.19 -1.77 -18.73
C VAL A 99 24.06 -2.25 -17.28
N LYS A 100 23.05 -3.05 -16.96
CA LYS A 100 22.85 -3.60 -15.62
C LYS A 100 24.09 -4.32 -15.09
N ASN A 101 24.66 -5.20 -15.90
CA ASN A 101 25.83 -5.98 -15.50
C ASN A 101 27.10 -5.14 -15.40
N ALA A 102 27.31 -4.21 -16.33
CA ALA A 102 28.53 -3.40 -16.38
C ALA A 102 28.58 -2.37 -15.24
N PHE A 103 27.50 -1.60 -15.04
CA PHE A 103 27.43 -0.61 -13.96
C PHE A 103 27.50 -1.25 -12.58
N LEU A 104 26.76 -2.35 -12.37
CA LEU A 104 26.82 -3.08 -11.11
C LEU A 104 28.25 -3.57 -10.82
N PHE A 105 28.93 -4.14 -11.82
CA PHE A 105 30.30 -4.62 -11.67
C PHE A 105 31.28 -3.48 -11.35
N ALA A 106 31.27 -2.41 -12.14
CA ALA A 106 32.23 -1.31 -12.00
C ALA A 106 32.10 -0.60 -10.65
N ILE A 107 30.86 -0.27 -10.25
CA ILE A 107 30.60 0.45 -8.99
C ILE A 107 30.84 -0.46 -7.78
N ASP A 108 30.41 -1.73 -7.81
CA ASP A 108 30.69 -2.69 -6.73
C ASP A 108 32.19 -2.92 -6.54
N ASN A 109 32.95 -3.04 -7.64
CA ASN A 109 34.42 -3.14 -7.58
C ASN A 109 35.05 -1.88 -7.00
N TYR A 110 34.61 -0.69 -7.42
CA TYR A 110 35.10 0.57 -6.86
C TYR A 110 34.83 0.65 -5.35
N LEU A 111 33.63 0.29 -4.89
CA LEU A 111 33.26 0.28 -3.47
C LEU A 111 34.11 -0.70 -2.65
N LYS A 112 34.38 -1.90 -3.18
CA LYS A 112 35.23 -2.91 -2.53
C LYS A 112 36.68 -2.46 -2.44
N ASN A 113 37.25 -1.99 -3.54
CA ASN A 113 38.65 -1.58 -3.60
C ASN A 113 38.94 -0.38 -2.68
N ASN A 114 37.94 0.47 -2.44
CA ASN A 114 38.03 1.62 -1.53
C ASN A 114 37.49 1.36 -0.12
N ASN A 115 37.22 0.10 0.25
CA ASN A 115 36.72 -0.31 1.58
C ASN A 115 35.48 0.49 2.05
N LYS A 116 34.56 0.80 1.13
CA LYS A 116 33.37 1.63 1.42
C LYS A 116 32.20 0.83 2.03
N TYR A 117 32.24 -0.50 1.97
CA TYR A 117 31.27 -1.38 2.62
C TYR A 117 31.56 -1.53 4.12
N ASN A 118 30.51 -1.52 4.94
CA ASN A 118 30.64 -1.88 6.35
C ASN A 118 30.85 -3.39 6.53
N LYS A 119 31.43 -3.80 7.66
CA LYS A 119 31.54 -5.23 8.02
C LYS A 119 30.15 -5.87 8.06
N ASN A 120 29.98 -6.99 7.35
CA ASN A 120 28.72 -7.75 7.20
C ASN A 120 27.60 -7.03 6.43
N GLU A 121 27.92 -6.00 5.65
CA GLU A 121 26.94 -5.35 4.77
C GLU A 121 26.72 -6.15 3.48
N SER A 122 25.47 -6.21 3.01
CA SER A 122 25.16 -6.86 1.73
C SER A 122 25.76 -6.07 0.55
N LYS A 123 25.92 -6.72 -0.61
CA LYS A 123 26.40 -6.02 -1.82
C LYS A 123 25.30 -5.10 -2.36
N ILE A 124 25.70 -4.08 -3.12
CA ILE A 124 24.72 -3.27 -3.86
C ILE A 124 24.00 -4.13 -4.91
N SER A 125 22.85 -3.65 -5.33
CA SER A 125 22.06 -4.15 -6.45
C SER A 125 21.93 -3.07 -7.51
N PHE A 126 21.56 -3.44 -8.75
CA PHE A 126 21.43 -2.43 -9.80
C PHE A 126 20.36 -1.37 -9.50
N SER A 127 19.29 -1.72 -8.76
CA SER A 127 18.29 -0.72 -8.35
C SER A 127 18.91 0.41 -7.52
N ASP A 128 19.92 0.11 -6.71
CA ASP A 128 20.60 1.11 -5.88
C ASP A 128 21.37 2.14 -6.74
N ILE A 129 21.78 1.73 -7.95
CA ILE A 129 22.44 2.59 -8.96
C ILE A 129 21.40 3.28 -9.85
N GLN A 130 20.39 2.54 -10.29
CA GLN A 130 19.32 3.03 -11.13
C GLN A 130 18.57 4.21 -10.49
N ASP A 131 18.41 4.22 -9.16
CA ASP A 131 17.75 5.30 -8.43
C ASP A 131 18.41 6.68 -8.60
N SER A 132 19.65 6.74 -9.11
CA SER A 132 20.35 7.99 -9.39
C SER A 132 20.95 8.06 -10.80
N LEU A 133 20.60 7.15 -11.71
CA LEU A 133 21.20 7.06 -13.04
C LEU A 133 20.24 7.59 -14.13
N ILE A 134 20.74 8.52 -14.92
CA ILE A 134 20.16 8.93 -16.20
C ILE A 134 21.06 8.36 -17.29
N LEU A 135 20.53 7.45 -18.10
CA LEU A 135 21.29 6.79 -19.16
C LEU A 135 20.43 6.62 -20.41
N VAL A 136 21.02 6.99 -21.54
CA VAL A 136 20.46 6.77 -22.87
C VAL A 136 21.50 6.02 -23.69
N SER A 137 21.11 4.83 -24.17
CA SER A 137 21.95 4.01 -25.02
C SER A 137 21.35 3.90 -26.41
N SER A 138 22.14 4.15 -27.45
CA SER A 138 21.78 3.93 -28.85
C SER A 138 22.75 2.94 -29.48
N SER A 139 22.20 1.90 -30.11
CA SER A 139 23.00 0.88 -30.79
C SER A 139 22.52 0.64 -32.22
N PHE A 140 23.44 0.34 -33.12
CA PHE A 140 23.15 0.05 -34.52
C PHE A 140 23.81 -1.26 -34.94
N SER A 141 23.05 -2.16 -35.53
CA SER A 141 23.58 -3.44 -36.01
C SER A 141 22.98 -3.85 -37.36
N THR A 142 23.81 -4.52 -38.17
CA THR A 142 23.38 -5.11 -39.43
C THR A 142 22.55 -6.38 -39.24
N VAL A 143 22.52 -6.97 -38.04
CA VAL A 143 21.72 -8.15 -37.71
C VAL A 143 21.03 -7.95 -36.36
N THR A 144 19.71 -8.13 -36.31
CA THR A 144 18.92 -7.96 -35.09
C THR A 144 17.95 -9.13 -34.90
N SER A 145 17.91 -9.65 -33.68
CA SER A 145 16.94 -10.65 -33.23
C SER A 145 16.03 -10.01 -32.20
N TYR A 146 14.73 -9.97 -32.48
CA TYR A 146 13.72 -9.43 -31.57
C TYR A 146 13.03 -10.54 -30.78
N GLU A 147 12.65 -10.25 -29.55
CA GLU A 147 11.97 -11.20 -28.66
C GLU A 147 10.55 -11.52 -29.11
N ASN A 148 9.81 -10.47 -29.50
CA ASN A 148 8.41 -10.53 -29.90
C ASN A 148 8.15 -9.71 -31.17
N GLN A 149 6.98 -9.93 -31.78
CA GLN A 149 6.54 -9.23 -33.00
C GLN A 149 6.52 -7.70 -32.87
N THR A 150 6.30 -7.17 -31.67
CA THR A 150 6.28 -5.73 -31.40
C THR A 150 7.66 -5.05 -31.49
N LYS A 151 8.75 -5.83 -31.62
CA LYS A 151 10.13 -5.35 -31.79
C LYS A 151 10.60 -4.37 -30.69
N LYS A 152 10.10 -4.56 -29.45
CA LYS A 152 10.40 -3.71 -28.28
C LYS A 152 11.52 -4.24 -27.37
N SER A 153 12.13 -5.37 -27.71
CA SER A 153 13.26 -5.98 -27.00
C SER A 153 14.10 -6.79 -27.97
N ILE A 154 15.43 -6.72 -27.82
CA ILE A 154 16.39 -7.50 -28.62
C ILE A 154 17.11 -8.56 -27.80
N THR A 155 17.41 -9.70 -28.43
CA THR A 155 17.94 -10.90 -27.76
C THR A 155 19.35 -11.30 -28.20
N ASN A 156 19.98 -10.53 -29.09
CA ASN A 156 21.33 -10.80 -29.59
C ASN A 156 22.34 -10.90 -28.44
N LYS A 157 22.95 -12.09 -28.31
CA LYS A 157 23.94 -12.42 -27.28
C LYS A 157 25.25 -11.67 -27.51
N PHE A 158 25.71 -11.59 -28.75
CA PHE A 158 26.95 -10.89 -29.08
C PHE A 158 26.87 -9.39 -28.76
N ILE A 159 25.73 -8.74 -29.05
CA ILE A 159 25.52 -7.33 -28.68
C ILE A 159 25.62 -7.15 -27.16
N GLN A 160 24.96 -8.03 -26.38
CA GLN A 160 25.02 -7.97 -24.93
C GLN A 160 26.46 -8.12 -24.41
N GLU A 161 27.21 -9.11 -24.91
CA GLU A 161 28.58 -9.39 -24.49
C GLU A 161 29.54 -8.25 -24.85
N ALA A 162 29.53 -7.82 -26.11
CA ALA A 162 30.38 -6.73 -26.60
C ALA A 162 30.11 -5.42 -25.85
N MET A 163 28.84 -5.09 -25.61
CA MET A 163 28.48 -3.89 -24.88
C MET A 163 28.84 -3.98 -23.39
N THR A 164 28.71 -5.16 -22.77
CA THR A 164 29.10 -5.36 -21.38
C THR A 164 30.60 -5.18 -21.18
N GLU A 165 31.42 -5.81 -22.03
CA GLU A 165 32.88 -5.71 -21.95
C GLU A 165 33.35 -4.26 -22.18
N PHE A 166 32.81 -3.62 -23.22
CA PHE A 166 33.06 -2.22 -23.51
C PHE A 166 32.73 -1.31 -22.31
N LEU A 167 31.51 -1.39 -21.80
CA LEU A 167 31.07 -0.53 -20.68
C LEU A 167 31.89 -0.78 -19.42
N LYS A 168 32.22 -2.04 -19.08
CA LYS A 168 33.06 -2.34 -17.92
C LYS A 168 34.41 -1.63 -18.02
N SER A 169 35.07 -1.76 -19.17
CA SER A 169 36.38 -1.11 -19.38
C SER A 169 36.31 0.42 -19.26
N GLN A 170 35.31 1.04 -19.89
CA GLN A 170 35.16 2.49 -19.89
C GLN A 170 34.75 3.04 -18.51
N LEU A 171 33.88 2.33 -17.79
CA LEU A 171 33.47 2.73 -16.45
C LEU A 171 34.62 2.60 -15.45
N GLU A 172 35.46 1.57 -15.55
CA GLU A 172 36.66 1.45 -14.71
C GLU A 172 37.62 2.61 -14.96
N ILE A 173 37.87 2.97 -16.23
CA ILE A 173 38.70 4.14 -16.59
C ILE A 173 38.08 5.42 -16.02
N TYR A 174 36.79 5.64 -16.27
CA TYR A 174 36.07 6.83 -15.82
C TYR A 174 36.12 7.02 -14.29
N LEU A 175 35.88 5.95 -13.52
CA LEU A 175 35.91 6.01 -12.05
C LEU A 175 37.33 6.22 -11.49
N ILE A 176 38.37 5.83 -12.23
CA ILE A 176 39.77 6.07 -11.86
C ILE A 176 40.17 7.53 -12.18
N GLU A 177 39.82 8.02 -13.37
CA GLU A 177 40.18 9.36 -13.83
C GLU A 177 39.39 10.46 -13.11
N ASN A 178 38.12 10.21 -12.78
CA ASN A 178 37.22 11.20 -12.19
C ASN A 178 36.96 10.87 -10.71
N ARG A 179 38.01 10.92 -9.90
CA ARG A 179 37.96 10.51 -8.49
C ARG A 179 36.87 11.22 -7.68
N GLU A 180 36.71 12.53 -7.85
CA GLU A 180 35.69 13.30 -7.10
C GLU A 180 34.26 12.88 -7.46
N GLU A 181 33.97 12.67 -8.75
CA GLU A 181 32.67 12.17 -9.19
C GLU A 181 32.45 10.73 -8.70
N ALA A 182 33.46 9.88 -8.80
CA ALA A 182 33.39 8.50 -8.31
C ALA A 182 33.06 8.42 -6.81
N GLU A 183 33.64 9.32 -5.99
CA GLU A 183 33.31 9.42 -4.56
C GLU A 183 31.86 9.88 -4.33
N LYS A 184 31.35 10.86 -5.11
CA LYS A 184 29.95 11.30 -5.05
C LYS A 184 28.98 10.18 -5.46
N ILE A 185 29.24 9.50 -6.57
CA ILE A 185 28.45 8.38 -7.08
C ILE A 185 28.40 7.26 -6.02
N ALA A 186 29.56 6.86 -5.50
CA ALA A 186 29.65 5.83 -4.47
C ALA A 186 28.86 6.21 -3.20
N GLY A 187 28.95 7.46 -2.76
CA GLY A 187 28.18 7.98 -1.63
C GLY A 187 26.67 7.88 -1.87
N GLN A 188 26.20 8.34 -3.02
CA GLN A 188 24.78 8.33 -3.37
C GLN A 188 24.22 6.90 -3.50
N VAL A 189 24.94 5.99 -4.16
CA VAL A 189 24.54 4.58 -4.31
C VAL A 189 24.43 3.88 -2.94
N LEU A 190 25.33 4.18 -2.00
CA LEU A 190 25.24 3.63 -0.64
C LEU A 190 24.05 4.19 0.16
N VAL A 191 23.70 5.46 -0.05
CA VAL A 191 22.48 6.05 0.54
C VAL A 191 21.24 5.35 0.00
N ASN A 192 21.14 5.19 -1.32
CA ASN A 192 20.03 4.49 -1.98
C ASN A 192 19.90 3.05 -1.45
N LYS A 193 21.01 2.32 -1.36
CA LYS A 193 21.06 0.97 -0.79
C LYS A 193 20.52 0.92 0.64
N ARG A 194 20.99 1.80 1.53
CA ARG A 194 20.58 1.84 2.94
C ARG A 194 19.10 2.18 3.09
N SER A 195 18.59 3.06 2.23
CA SER A 195 17.17 3.38 2.14
C SER A 195 16.35 2.13 1.78
N ARG A 196 16.74 1.42 0.70
CA ARG A 196 16.10 0.16 0.28
C ARG A 196 16.10 -0.89 1.39
N GLU A 197 17.24 -1.15 2.03
CA GLU A 197 17.37 -2.14 3.09
C GLU A 197 16.54 -1.79 4.33
N THR A 198 16.49 -0.50 4.70
CA THR A 198 15.68 -0.04 5.83
C THR A 198 14.20 -0.23 5.54
N ALA A 199 13.75 0.11 4.32
CA ALA A 199 12.38 -0.12 3.88
C ALA A 199 12.04 -1.62 3.83
N GLU A 200 12.95 -2.47 3.34
CA GLU A 200 12.77 -3.92 3.34
C GLU A 200 12.70 -4.51 4.76
N ARG A 201 13.59 -4.10 5.67
CA ARG A 201 13.55 -4.55 7.07
C ARG A 201 12.25 -4.14 7.75
N ALA A 202 11.82 -2.89 7.58
CA ALA A 202 10.54 -2.41 8.12
C ALA A 202 9.36 -3.24 7.57
N ARG A 203 9.36 -3.57 6.27
CA ARG A 203 8.36 -4.46 5.66
C ARG A 203 8.36 -5.85 6.28
N ILE A 204 9.54 -6.46 6.45
CA ILE A 204 9.69 -7.78 7.05
C ILE A 204 9.22 -7.77 8.51
N ASP A 205 9.53 -6.74 9.27
CA ASP A 205 9.13 -6.62 10.68
C ASP A 205 7.61 -6.46 10.82
N VAL A 206 6.97 -5.65 9.96
CA VAL A 206 5.51 -5.56 9.88
C VAL A 206 4.91 -6.93 9.51
N ARG A 207 5.47 -7.61 8.51
CA ARG A 207 5.01 -8.95 8.12
C ARG A 207 5.13 -9.94 9.27
N LYS A 208 6.27 -10.00 9.96
CA LYS A 208 6.48 -10.87 11.13
C LYS A 208 5.48 -10.56 12.26
N LYS A 209 5.20 -9.28 12.52
CA LYS A 209 4.19 -8.86 13.49
C LYS A 209 2.80 -9.35 13.11
N LEU A 210 2.45 -9.34 11.83
CA LEU A 210 1.11 -9.73 11.36
C LEU A 210 0.94 -11.24 11.10
N SER A 211 2.00 -11.92 10.66
CA SER A 211 1.98 -13.32 10.18
C SER A 211 2.47 -14.34 11.21
N GLY A 212 2.90 -13.92 12.40
CA GLY A 212 3.26 -14.85 13.46
C GLY A 212 2.08 -15.78 13.76
N LYS A 213 2.32 -17.11 13.73
CA LYS A 213 1.33 -18.06 14.28
C LYS A 213 0.98 -17.60 15.69
N ILE A 214 -0.31 -17.66 16.03
CA ILE A 214 -0.81 -17.34 17.36
C ILE A 214 -0.36 -18.47 18.30
N ASP A 215 0.92 -18.49 18.64
CA ASP A 215 1.48 -19.34 19.69
C ASP A 215 1.14 -18.75 21.06
N ILE A 216 1.38 -19.53 22.12
CA ILE A 216 1.10 -19.15 23.51
C ILE A 216 1.79 -17.81 23.90
N SER A 217 2.94 -17.49 23.30
CA SER A 217 3.67 -16.23 23.52
C SER A 217 3.16 -15.04 22.70
N ASN A 218 2.43 -15.29 21.60
CA ASN A 218 1.96 -14.29 20.63
C ASN A 218 0.42 -14.13 20.65
N ARG A 219 -0.24 -14.67 21.68
CA ARG A 219 -1.69 -14.60 21.81
C ARG A 219 -2.13 -13.17 22.09
N VAL A 220 -3.06 -12.70 21.26
CA VAL A 220 -3.76 -11.43 21.49
C VAL A 220 -4.42 -11.47 22.87
N LYS A 221 -4.04 -10.53 23.74
CA LYS A 221 -4.50 -10.51 25.13
C LYS A 221 -6.02 -10.34 25.14
N LYS A 222 -6.70 -11.13 25.98
CA LYS A 222 -8.17 -11.11 26.16
C LYS A 222 -9.03 -11.47 24.94
N PHE A 223 -8.44 -11.83 23.80
CA PHE A 223 -9.17 -12.41 22.69
C PHE A 223 -9.76 -13.78 23.08
N VAL A 224 -11.07 -13.94 22.86
CA VAL A 224 -11.82 -15.16 23.15
C VAL A 224 -12.29 -15.80 21.85
N ASP A 225 -11.57 -16.84 21.41
CA ASP A 225 -11.91 -17.57 20.17
C ASP A 225 -13.22 -18.39 20.31
N CYS A 226 -13.76 -18.84 19.18
CA CYS A 226 -14.85 -19.81 19.09
C CYS A 226 -14.32 -21.23 18.83
N ARG A 227 -15.16 -22.27 19.01
CA ARG A 227 -14.74 -23.67 18.89
C ARG A 227 -14.59 -24.13 17.44
N THR A 228 -15.56 -23.79 16.58
CA THR A 228 -15.56 -24.23 15.19
C THR A 228 -14.38 -23.65 14.40
N ARG A 229 -13.83 -24.44 13.48
CA ARG A 229 -12.80 -23.99 12.51
C ARG A 229 -13.40 -23.67 11.13
N ASP A 230 -14.70 -23.90 10.94
CA ASP A 230 -15.40 -23.63 9.69
C ASP A 230 -15.59 -22.13 9.49
N ILE A 231 -14.82 -21.54 8.57
CA ILE A 231 -14.83 -20.09 8.29
C ILE A 231 -16.22 -19.60 7.95
N SER A 232 -17.03 -20.39 7.23
CA SER A 232 -18.37 -19.99 6.77
C SER A 232 -19.37 -19.70 7.90
N LYS A 233 -19.07 -20.16 9.12
CA LYS A 233 -19.92 -19.98 10.30
C LYS A 233 -19.33 -19.01 11.32
N ARG A 234 -18.01 -18.76 11.26
CA ARG A 234 -17.28 -18.02 12.29
C ARG A 234 -17.65 -16.54 12.25
N GLU A 235 -18.02 -15.99 13.41
CA GLU A 235 -18.33 -14.58 13.58
C GLU A 235 -17.37 -13.95 14.60
N LEU A 236 -16.87 -12.76 14.33
CA LEU A 236 -16.04 -11.99 15.24
C LEU A 236 -16.81 -10.77 15.76
N TYR A 237 -17.03 -10.70 17.07
CA TYR A 237 -17.54 -9.51 17.73
C TYR A 237 -16.39 -8.65 18.24
N ILE A 238 -16.27 -7.42 17.74
CA ILE A 238 -15.36 -6.41 18.28
C ILE A 238 -16.14 -5.58 19.29
N VAL A 239 -15.79 -5.69 20.57
CA VAL A 239 -16.56 -5.11 21.69
C VAL A 239 -15.81 -4.00 22.40
N GLU A 240 -16.56 -3.03 22.92
CA GLU A 240 -16.03 -1.91 23.68
C GLU A 240 -15.64 -2.29 25.12
N GLY A 241 -14.34 -2.27 25.40
CA GLY A 241 -13.80 -2.44 26.74
C GLY A 241 -13.94 -3.84 27.33
N ASP A 242 -13.44 -3.98 28.56
CA ASP A 242 -13.52 -5.22 29.32
C ASP A 242 -14.90 -5.46 29.93
N SER A 243 -15.70 -4.40 30.09
CA SER A 243 -17.06 -4.48 30.62
C SER A 243 -17.97 -5.26 29.67
N ALA A 244 -18.06 -4.84 28.40
CA ALA A 244 -18.83 -5.55 27.39
C ALA A 244 -18.28 -6.96 27.10
N LEU A 245 -16.97 -7.18 27.25
CA LEU A 245 -16.34 -8.50 27.10
C LEU A 245 -16.99 -9.54 28.02
N GLY A 246 -17.22 -9.21 29.29
CA GLY A 246 -17.80 -10.13 30.27
C GLY A 246 -19.20 -10.59 29.84
N SER A 247 -20.08 -9.63 29.57
CA SER A 247 -21.48 -9.87 29.20
C SER A 247 -21.60 -10.58 27.85
N CYS A 248 -20.85 -10.15 26.84
CA CYS A 248 -20.83 -10.81 25.53
C CYS A 248 -20.27 -12.24 25.64
N LYS A 249 -19.22 -12.47 26.45
CA LYS A 249 -18.62 -13.81 26.59
C LYS A 249 -19.57 -14.81 27.22
N MET A 250 -20.40 -14.37 28.15
CA MET A 250 -21.42 -15.22 28.78
C MET A 250 -22.65 -15.40 27.89
N GLY A 251 -23.04 -14.38 27.12
CA GLY A 251 -24.24 -14.42 26.26
C GLY A 251 -24.04 -15.04 24.88
N ARG A 252 -22.79 -15.18 24.39
CA ARG A 252 -22.52 -15.70 23.04
C ARG A 252 -22.80 -17.21 22.91
N ASP A 253 -22.97 -17.64 21.67
CA ASP A 253 -22.72 -19.03 21.31
C ASP A 253 -21.22 -19.24 21.05
N ALA A 254 -20.55 -19.91 22.00
CA ALA A 254 -19.11 -20.18 21.93
C ALA A 254 -18.73 -21.14 20.79
N GLU A 255 -19.69 -21.82 20.15
CA GLU A 255 -19.41 -22.69 19.02
C GLU A 255 -18.88 -21.90 17.83
N PHE A 256 -19.50 -20.76 17.49
CA PHE A 256 -19.16 -20.01 16.28
C PHE A 256 -18.87 -18.51 16.47
N GLN A 257 -19.15 -17.93 17.64
CA GLN A 257 -18.93 -16.51 17.89
C GLN A 257 -17.65 -16.28 18.71
N ALA A 258 -16.72 -15.50 18.20
CA ALA A 258 -15.51 -15.04 18.88
C ALA A 258 -15.68 -13.59 19.37
N ILE A 259 -14.91 -13.19 20.37
CA ILE A 259 -14.96 -11.83 20.94
C ILE A 259 -13.56 -11.25 21.02
N MET A 260 -13.40 -10.03 20.53
CA MET A 260 -12.20 -9.22 20.60
C MET A 260 -12.51 -7.88 21.28
N PRO A 261 -12.06 -7.66 22.53
CA PRO A 261 -12.26 -6.37 23.19
C PRO A 261 -11.26 -5.32 22.68
N VAL A 262 -11.74 -4.10 22.48
CA VAL A 262 -10.90 -2.92 22.24
C VAL A 262 -10.86 -2.05 23.49
N ARG A 263 -9.67 -1.54 23.85
CA ARG A 263 -9.46 -0.78 25.10
C ARG A 263 -9.10 0.66 24.78
N GLY A 264 -9.77 1.62 25.41
CA GLY A 264 -9.53 3.04 25.19
C GLY A 264 -9.88 3.48 23.77
N LYS A 265 -9.48 4.72 23.42
CA LYS A 265 -9.73 5.27 22.09
C LYS A 265 -8.76 4.66 21.07
N ILE A 266 -9.32 4.10 20.01
CA ILE A 266 -8.55 3.50 18.92
C ILE A 266 -7.77 4.61 18.19
N LEU A 267 -6.54 4.30 17.76
CA LEU A 267 -5.75 5.23 16.96
C LEU A 267 -6.50 5.56 15.67
N ASN A 268 -6.66 6.85 15.37
CA ASN A 268 -7.21 7.27 14.09
C ASN A 268 -6.21 6.96 12.97
N CYS A 269 -6.41 5.81 12.32
CA CYS A 269 -5.55 5.36 11.24
C CYS A 269 -5.55 6.31 10.05
N LEU A 270 -6.57 7.15 9.84
CA LEU A 270 -6.58 8.12 8.73
C LEU A 270 -5.58 9.27 8.90
N LYS A 271 -5.21 9.62 10.13
CA LYS A 271 -4.21 10.67 10.42
C LYS A 271 -2.80 10.16 10.68
N ALA A 272 -2.67 8.88 11.04
CA ALA A 272 -1.39 8.30 11.40
C ALA A 272 -0.63 7.80 10.15
N ASP A 273 0.70 7.88 10.18
CA ASP A 273 1.55 7.17 9.23
C ASP A 273 1.55 5.65 9.51
N TYR A 274 2.02 4.86 8.55
CA TYR A 274 2.06 3.40 8.71
C TYR A 274 2.95 2.97 9.88
N GLU A 275 4.04 3.69 10.16
CA GLU A 275 4.93 3.36 11.27
C GLU A 275 4.21 3.44 12.63
N ASN A 276 3.48 4.52 12.88
CA ASN A 276 2.71 4.70 14.11
C ASN A 276 1.52 3.73 14.19
N ILE A 277 0.87 3.44 13.05
CA ILE A 277 -0.19 2.42 12.98
C ILE A 277 0.34 1.05 13.43
N PHE A 278 1.49 0.60 12.93
CA PHE A 278 2.07 -0.71 13.26
C PHE A 278 2.86 -0.75 14.59
N LYS A 279 3.01 0.40 15.26
CA LYS A 279 3.43 0.48 16.67
C LYS A 279 2.26 0.35 17.63
N ASN A 280 1.03 0.63 17.20
CA ASN A 280 -0.14 0.55 18.06
C ASN A 280 -0.58 -0.91 18.26
N GLU A 281 -0.52 -1.38 19.52
CA GLU A 281 -0.87 -2.77 19.85
C GLU A 281 -2.32 -3.13 19.53
N ILE A 282 -3.27 -2.22 19.72
CA ILE A 282 -4.70 -2.48 19.47
C ILE A 282 -4.94 -2.75 17.98
N ILE A 283 -4.35 -1.92 17.11
CA ILE A 283 -4.48 -2.10 15.66
C ILE A 283 -3.81 -3.39 15.21
N VAL A 284 -2.59 -3.65 15.67
CA VAL A 284 -1.85 -4.88 15.33
C VAL A 284 -2.60 -6.12 15.80
N ASP A 285 -3.18 -6.09 17.01
CA ASP A 285 -3.96 -7.20 17.56
C ASP A 285 -5.25 -7.44 16.77
N LEU A 286 -5.98 -6.37 16.41
CA LEU A 286 -7.16 -6.49 15.54
C LEU A 286 -6.80 -7.13 14.19
N LEU A 287 -5.72 -6.68 13.54
CA LEU A 287 -5.26 -7.24 12.27
C LEU A 287 -4.84 -8.72 12.39
N LYS A 288 -4.17 -9.10 13.47
CA LYS A 288 -3.81 -10.51 13.76
C LYS A 288 -5.06 -11.40 13.95
N VAL A 289 -6.07 -10.88 14.65
CA VAL A 289 -7.35 -11.58 14.87
C VAL A 289 -8.06 -11.76 13.54
N LEU A 290 -8.15 -10.73 12.70
CA LEU A 290 -8.73 -10.82 11.35
C LEU A 290 -8.01 -11.87 10.49
N GLY A 291 -6.67 -11.85 10.49
CA GLY A 291 -5.82 -12.86 9.85
C GLY A 291 -5.61 -12.69 8.35
N CYS A 292 -6.26 -11.71 7.72
CA CYS A 292 -6.20 -11.48 6.28
C CYS A 292 -5.04 -10.59 5.81
N GLY A 293 -4.18 -10.08 6.71
CA GLY A 293 -3.10 -9.15 6.35
C GLY A 293 -3.60 -7.71 6.15
N VAL A 294 -2.82 -6.88 5.44
CA VAL A 294 -3.11 -5.45 5.20
C VAL A 294 -2.94 -5.07 3.73
N GLU A 295 -3.82 -4.18 3.27
CA GLU A 295 -3.80 -3.56 1.94
C GLU A 295 -3.14 -2.18 2.06
N ILE A 296 -1.88 -2.08 1.66
CA ILE A 296 -1.11 -0.82 1.74
C ILE A 296 -0.99 -0.24 0.34
N LYS A 297 -1.75 0.82 0.07
CA LYS A 297 -1.66 1.59 -1.19
C LYS A 297 -0.44 2.52 -1.12
N THR A 298 0.72 2.07 -1.60
CA THR A 298 1.88 2.95 -1.80
C THR A 298 2.22 3.07 -3.28
N ARG A 299 2.39 4.31 -3.77
CA ARG A 299 2.69 4.63 -5.19
C ARG A 299 3.99 3.97 -5.71
N HIS A 300 4.92 3.62 -4.81
CA HIS A 300 6.23 3.06 -5.15
C HIS A 300 6.47 1.60 -4.71
N ASN A 301 5.48 0.89 -4.15
CA ASN A 301 5.71 -0.46 -3.64
C ASN A 301 4.50 -1.38 -3.90
N LYS A 302 4.51 -2.07 -5.06
CA LYS A 302 3.53 -3.13 -5.38
C LYS A 302 3.65 -4.35 -4.46
N ASP A 303 4.78 -4.54 -3.77
CA ASP A 303 5.07 -5.72 -2.95
C ASP A 303 4.61 -5.62 -1.48
N LEU A 304 3.98 -4.50 -1.07
CA LEU A 304 3.42 -4.31 0.27
C LEU A 304 1.99 -4.86 0.41
N ASN A 305 1.39 -5.35 -0.69
CA ASN A 305 0.10 -6.03 -0.69
C ASN A 305 0.23 -7.44 -0.08
N THR A 306 0.22 -7.48 1.25
CA THR A 306 0.21 -8.73 2.03
C THR A 306 -1.19 -9.21 2.37
N PHE A 307 -2.21 -8.49 1.90
CA PHE A 307 -3.60 -8.87 2.08
C PHE A 307 -3.97 -10.09 1.23
N SER A 308 -4.62 -11.06 1.86
CA SER A 308 -5.32 -12.13 1.17
C SER A 308 -6.63 -12.39 1.89
N LEU A 309 -7.72 -12.30 1.13
CA LEU A 309 -9.06 -12.59 1.62
C LEU A 309 -9.20 -14.07 2.02
N ASP A 310 -8.47 -14.97 1.36
CA ASP A 310 -8.51 -16.41 1.66
C ASP A 310 -7.95 -16.73 3.05
N ASN A 311 -7.13 -15.84 3.61
CA ASN A 311 -6.59 -15.96 4.96
C ASN A 311 -7.54 -15.40 6.05
N LEU A 312 -8.67 -14.78 5.66
CA LEU A 312 -9.64 -14.25 6.61
C LEU A 312 -10.25 -15.38 7.44
N LYS A 313 -10.23 -15.24 8.77
CA LYS A 313 -10.68 -16.29 9.71
C LYS A 313 -12.18 -16.25 10.04
N TRP A 314 -12.93 -15.34 9.42
CA TRP A 314 -14.27 -14.94 9.85
C TRP A 314 -15.20 -14.75 8.64
N ASP A 315 -16.42 -15.27 8.72
CA ASP A 315 -17.47 -14.94 7.75
C ASP A 315 -18.05 -13.54 8.01
N LYS A 316 -18.20 -13.16 9.28
CA LYS A 316 -18.72 -11.86 9.68
C LYS A 316 -17.85 -11.20 10.72
N ILE A 317 -17.59 -9.90 10.52
CA ILE A 317 -16.93 -9.02 11.47
C ILE A 317 -18.00 -8.05 11.97
N ILE A 318 -18.36 -8.14 13.24
CA ILE A 318 -19.48 -7.43 13.86
C ILE A 318 -18.90 -6.44 14.87
N ILE A 319 -19.11 -5.15 14.64
CA ILE A 319 -18.76 -4.08 15.57
C ILE A 319 -19.92 -3.93 16.56
N CYS A 320 -19.65 -4.20 17.83
CA CYS A 320 -20.64 -4.20 18.90
C CYS A 320 -20.19 -3.21 19.98
N THR A 321 -20.61 -1.95 19.83
CA THR A 321 -20.27 -0.84 20.73
C THR A 321 -21.52 -0.34 21.45
N ASP A 322 -21.32 0.39 22.55
CA ASP A 322 -22.43 0.99 23.27
C ASP A 322 -23.13 2.05 22.41
N ALA A 323 -24.42 2.27 22.69
CA ALA A 323 -25.25 3.27 22.00
C ALA A 323 -25.09 4.65 22.66
N ASP A 324 -23.84 5.06 22.87
CA ASP A 324 -23.44 6.33 23.47
C ASP A 324 -22.35 7.03 22.64
N VAL A 325 -21.95 8.23 23.07
CA VAL A 325 -21.00 9.07 22.33
C VAL A 325 -19.62 8.43 22.16
N ASP A 326 -19.13 7.69 23.15
CA ASP A 326 -17.82 7.04 23.10
C ASP A 326 -17.88 5.78 22.22
N GLY A 327 -18.96 5.01 22.30
CA GLY A 327 -19.22 3.84 21.45
C GLY A 327 -19.42 4.20 19.99
N PHE A 328 -20.05 5.34 19.68
CA PHE A 328 -20.10 5.87 18.31
C PHE A 328 -18.72 6.30 17.81
N GLN A 329 -17.90 6.91 18.66
CA GLN A 329 -16.53 7.29 18.31
C GLN A 329 -15.67 6.06 18.00
N ILE A 330 -15.70 5.03 18.86
CA ILE A 330 -14.95 3.78 18.65
C ILE A 330 -15.40 3.10 17.36
N ARG A 331 -16.72 3.04 17.11
CA ARG A 331 -17.28 2.50 15.87
C ARG A 331 -16.71 3.21 14.64
N ALA A 332 -16.70 4.55 14.63
CA ALA A 332 -16.14 5.34 13.53
C ALA A 332 -14.63 5.06 13.32
N LEU A 333 -13.86 4.93 14.40
CA LEU A 333 -12.42 4.65 14.33
C LEU A 333 -12.12 3.23 13.82
N ILE A 334 -12.91 2.22 14.20
CA ILE A 334 -12.79 0.85 13.65
C ILE A 334 -13.11 0.86 12.15
N LEU A 335 -14.18 1.55 11.75
CA LEU A 335 -14.54 1.66 10.33
C LEU A 335 -13.44 2.36 9.54
N ALA A 336 -12.85 3.44 10.06
CA ALA A 336 -11.72 4.12 9.45
C ALA A 336 -10.48 3.23 9.33
N MET A 337 -10.17 2.42 10.35
CA MET A 337 -9.10 1.42 10.30
C MET A 337 -9.38 0.39 9.20
N LEU A 338 -10.57 -0.21 9.16
CA LEU A 338 -10.95 -1.20 8.15
C LEU A 338 -10.93 -0.60 6.75
N TYR A 339 -11.43 0.62 6.57
CA TYR A 339 -11.41 1.34 5.29
C TYR A 339 -9.98 1.61 4.80
N ARG A 340 -9.07 2.01 5.70
CA ARG A 340 -7.69 2.34 5.33
C ARG A 340 -6.80 1.12 5.14
N LEU A 341 -6.96 0.09 5.97
CA LEU A 341 -6.02 -1.04 6.05
C LEU A 341 -6.55 -2.32 5.41
N THR A 342 -7.87 -2.50 5.32
CA THR A 342 -8.51 -3.70 4.75
C THR A 342 -9.82 -3.36 4.01
N PRO A 343 -9.82 -2.39 3.06
CA PRO A 343 -11.05 -1.93 2.40
C PRO A 343 -11.79 -3.07 1.69
N THR A 344 -11.11 -4.11 1.24
CA THR A 344 -11.74 -5.27 0.59
C THR A 344 -12.77 -5.95 1.49
N LEU A 345 -12.61 -5.92 2.82
CA LEU A 345 -13.58 -6.50 3.75
C LEU A 345 -14.94 -5.78 3.70
N ILE A 346 -14.92 -4.45 3.55
CA ILE A 346 -16.14 -3.66 3.37
C ILE A 346 -16.72 -3.94 1.99
N GLN A 347 -15.88 -3.94 0.95
CA GLN A 347 -16.31 -4.20 -0.43
C GLN A 347 -16.99 -5.57 -0.61
N LYS A 348 -16.50 -6.60 0.10
CA LYS A 348 -17.09 -7.94 0.10
C LYS A 348 -18.26 -8.10 1.07
N GLY A 349 -18.66 -7.03 1.76
CA GLY A 349 -19.79 -7.03 2.70
C GLY A 349 -19.57 -7.97 3.88
N LYS A 350 -18.35 -8.01 4.43
CA LYS A 350 -17.99 -8.84 5.59
C LYS A 350 -18.13 -8.09 6.92
N VAL A 351 -18.35 -6.77 6.88
CA VAL A 351 -18.40 -5.90 8.06
C VAL A 351 -19.85 -5.54 8.40
N TYR A 352 -20.20 -5.65 9.67
CA TYR A 352 -21.52 -5.42 10.22
C TYR A 352 -21.42 -4.59 11.50
N ILE A 353 -22.48 -3.87 11.85
CA ILE A 353 -22.65 -3.17 13.12
C ILE A 353 -23.83 -3.82 13.83
N ALA A 354 -23.64 -4.24 15.08
CA ALA A 354 -24.72 -4.75 15.90
C ALA A 354 -25.54 -3.60 16.47
N GLU A 355 -26.87 -3.73 16.39
CA GLU A 355 -27.77 -2.82 17.10
C GLU A 355 -28.06 -3.39 18.48
N SER A 356 -27.97 -2.54 19.50
CA SER A 356 -28.37 -2.84 20.87
C SER A 356 -29.69 -2.12 21.21
N PRO A 357 -30.55 -2.73 22.04
CA PRO A 357 -31.81 -2.10 22.43
C PRO A 357 -31.56 -0.93 23.37
N LEU A 358 -32.33 0.15 23.20
CA LEU A 358 -32.29 1.32 24.08
C LEU A 358 -33.19 1.14 25.30
N PHE A 359 -34.30 0.39 25.15
CA PHE A 359 -35.27 0.18 26.22
C PHE A 359 -35.66 -1.29 26.36
N GLU A 360 -35.79 -1.70 27.61
CA GLU A 360 -36.43 -2.95 28.03
C GLU A 360 -37.80 -2.62 28.64
N ILE A 361 -38.85 -3.27 28.13
CA ILE A 361 -40.23 -3.08 28.59
C ILE A 361 -40.74 -4.41 29.08
N THR A 362 -41.04 -4.51 30.37
CA THR A 362 -41.45 -5.76 31.01
C THR A 362 -42.88 -5.66 31.51
N TYR A 363 -43.70 -6.66 31.17
CA TYR A 363 -45.05 -6.84 31.70
C TYR A 363 -45.28 -8.29 32.09
N LYS A 364 -45.46 -8.53 33.40
CA LYS A 364 -45.48 -9.88 33.99
C LYS A 364 -44.20 -10.64 33.58
N ASP A 365 -44.34 -11.80 32.96
CA ASP A 365 -43.22 -12.67 32.56
C ASP A 365 -42.76 -12.44 31.10
N LYS A 366 -43.25 -11.37 30.45
CA LYS A 366 -42.89 -11.05 29.07
C LYS A 366 -42.07 -9.77 29.00
N THR A 367 -41.01 -9.82 28.22
CA THR A 367 -40.10 -8.70 27.97
C THR A 367 -40.11 -8.36 26.48
N TRP A 368 -40.16 -7.07 26.18
CA TRP A 368 -40.03 -6.51 24.84
C TRP A 368 -38.85 -5.54 24.82
N PHE A 369 -38.16 -5.47 23.69
CA PHE A 369 -37.02 -4.59 23.49
C PHE A 369 -37.33 -3.57 22.40
N ALA A 370 -36.98 -2.31 22.66
CA ALA A 370 -37.14 -1.22 21.70
C ALA A 370 -35.78 -0.61 21.34
N TYR A 371 -35.55 -0.40 20.05
CA TYR A 371 -34.28 0.13 19.53
C TYR A 371 -34.33 1.65 19.27
N ASN A 372 -35.51 2.26 19.33
CA ASN A 372 -35.73 3.69 19.21
C ASN A 372 -37.01 4.11 19.95
N GLU A 373 -37.21 5.41 20.13
CA GLU A 373 -38.39 5.98 20.78
C GLU A 373 -39.71 5.62 20.07
N LYS A 374 -39.71 5.50 18.73
CA LYS A 374 -40.91 5.14 17.96
C LYS A 374 -41.35 3.71 18.30
N GLU A 375 -40.42 2.76 18.33
CA GLU A 375 -40.68 1.36 18.71
C GLU A 375 -41.16 1.24 20.14
N LYS A 376 -40.53 1.97 21.07
CA LYS A 376 -40.95 2.02 22.48
C LYS A 376 -42.40 2.49 22.58
N ASN A 377 -42.76 3.60 21.94
CA ASN A 377 -44.12 4.12 21.95
C ASN A 377 -45.12 3.14 21.33
N ALA A 378 -44.76 2.45 20.25
CA ALA A 378 -45.60 1.42 19.64
C ALA A 378 -45.81 0.21 20.57
N ILE A 379 -44.78 -0.23 21.31
CA ILE A 379 -44.91 -1.31 22.31
C ILE A 379 -45.80 -0.85 23.47
N LEU A 380 -45.63 0.38 23.96
CA LEU A 380 -46.45 0.93 25.04
C LEU A 380 -47.93 1.07 24.65
N GLN A 381 -48.23 1.47 23.40
CA GLN A 381 -49.60 1.49 22.88
C GLN A 381 -50.25 0.09 22.89
N LYS A 382 -49.50 -0.95 22.51
CA LYS A 382 -50.00 -2.35 22.58
C LYS A 382 -50.24 -2.83 24.02
N LEU A 383 -49.58 -2.20 24.99
CA LEU A 383 -49.69 -2.50 26.41
C LEU A 383 -50.54 -1.46 27.17
N GLN A 384 -51.32 -0.64 26.45
CA GLN A 384 -52.11 0.44 27.05
C GLN A 384 -53.04 -0.09 28.15
N GLY A 385 -53.07 0.60 29.29
CA GLY A 385 -53.85 0.22 30.47
C GLY A 385 -53.20 -0.86 31.36
N LYS A 386 -52.01 -1.35 31.02
CA LYS A 386 -51.25 -2.30 31.84
C LYS A 386 -50.12 -1.60 32.60
N LYS A 387 -49.87 -2.02 33.85
CA LYS A 387 -48.72 -1.55 34.64
C LYS A 387 -47.45 -2.23 34.11
N VAL A 388 -46.64 -1.50 33.37
CA VAL A 388 -45.38 -1.96 32.76
C VAL A 388 -44.18 -1.37 33.50
N THR A 389 -43.06 -2.09 33.50
CA THR A 389 -41.76 -1.57 33.95
C THR A 389 -40.94 -1.22 32.71
N ILE A 390 -40.41 0.00 32.64
CA ILE A 390 -39.54 0.44 31.54
C ILE A 390 -38.16 0.70 32.13
N GLN A 391 -37.14 0.07 31.55
CA GLN A 391 -35.74 0.27 31.91
C GLN A 391 -34.99 0.74 30.67
N ARG A 392 -34.11 1.73 30.85
CA ARG A 392 -33.19 2.18 29.80
C ARG A 392 -31.92 1.36 29.90
N SER A 393 -31.46 0.82 28.78
CA SER A 393 -30.15 0.15 28.70
C SER A 393 -29.06 1.20 28.88
N LYS A 394 -28.16 1.01 29.84
CA LYS A 394 -27.07 1.94 30.16
C LYS A 394 -25.74 1.56 29.51
N GLY A 395 -25.64 0.36 28.93
CA GLY A 395 -24.45 -0.15 28.26
C GLY A 395 -24.45 -1.67 28.16
N LEU A 396 -23.73 -2.22 27.20
CA LEU A 396 -23.62 -3.65 26.91
C LEU A 396 -23.05 -4.44 28.09
N GLY A 397 -22.22 -3.80 28.93
CA GLY A 397 -21.65 -4.42 30.13
C GLY A 397 -22.67 -4.68 31.25
N GLU A 398 -23.78 -3.94 31.30
CA GLU A 398 -24.80 -4.09 32.35
C GLU A 398 -25.89 -5.10 31.96
N ASN A 399 -25.97 -5.47 30.68
CA ASN A 399 -26.94 -6.45 30.19
C ASN A 399 -26.62 -7.84 30.72
N ASN A 400 -27.66 -8.54 31.17
CA ASN A 400 -27.52 -9.94 31.56
C ASN A 400 -27.25 -10.83 30.30
N PRO A 401 -26.65 -12.03 30.48
CA PRO A 401 -26.29 -12.89 29.35
C PRO A 401 -27.46 -13.31 28.45
N GLU A 402 -28.63 -13.55 29.04
CA GLU A 402 -29.81 -14.00 28.29
C GLU A 402 -30.38 -12.88 27.40
N MET A 403 -30.43 -11.65 27.91
CA MET A 403 -30.75 -10.46 27.15
C MET A 403 -29.76 -10.24 26.02
N MET A 404 -28.44 -10.32 26.31
CA MET A 404 -27.40 -10.19 25.29
C MET A 404 -27.58 -11.18 24.13
N TRP A 405 -27.89 -12.43 24.45
CA TRP A 405 -28.22 -13.43 23.44
C TRP A 405 -29.47 -13.03 22.65
N GLN A 406 -30.58 -12.76 23.33
CA GLN A 406 -31.86 -12.49 22.68
C GLN A 406 -31.86 -11.23 21.80
N THR A 407 -31.07 -10.20 22.13
CA THR A 407 -31.18 -8.91 21.43
C THR A 407 -30.07 -8.64 20.44
N THR A 408 -28.84 -9.08 20.74
CA THR A 408 -27.64 -8.59 20.05
C THR A 408 -26.80 -9.71 19.45
N MET A 409 -26.87 -10.93 19.99
CA MET A 409 -25.96 -12.01 19.59
C MET A 409 -26.63 -13.19 18.87
N ASN A 410 -27.89 -13.51 19.14
CA ASN A 410 -28.59 -14.63 18.51
C ASN A 410 -28.87 -14.34 17.02
N PRO A 411 -28.39 -15.19 16.08
CA PRO A 411 -28.64 -15.00 14.64
C PRO A 411 -30.10 -14.88 14.23
N GLU A 412 -31.04 -15.47 14.98
CA GLU A 412 -32.47 -15.47 14.65
C GLU A 412 -33.18 -14.16 15.05
N THR A 413 -32.70 -13.47 16.08
CA THR A 413 -33.42 -12.34 16.69
C THR A 413 -32.64 -11.03 16.63
N ARG A 414 -31.32 -11.06 16.48
CA ARG A 414 -30.48 -9.87 16.43
C ARG A 414 -30.75 -9.02 15.18
N ARG A 415 -30.42 -7.73 15.28
CA ARG A 415 -30.39 -6.81 14.14
C ARG A 415 -28.95 -6.39 13.84
N LEU A 416 -28.54 -6.56 12.58
CA LEU A 416 -27.21 -6.19 12.10
C LEU A 416 -27.35 -5.22 10.93
N ILE A 417 -26.66 -4.09 11.00
CA ILE A 417 -26.50 -3.16 9.88
C ILE A 417 -25.28 -3.62 9.08
N LYS A 418 -25.49 -4.03 7.82
CA LYS A 418 -24.41 -4.41 6.92
C LYS A 418 -23.73 -3.17 6.36
N VAL A 419 -22.42 -3.05 6.54
CA VAL A 419 -21.63 -1.94 5.98
C VAL A 419 -21.29 -2.31 4.54
N LEU A 420 -21.82 -1.52 3.60
CA LEU A 420 -21.63 -1.71 2.17
C LEU A 420 -20.72 -0.61 1.61
N PRO A 421 -19.95 -0.89 0.55
CA PRO A 421 -19.27 0.16 -0.18
C PRO A 421 -20.31 1.07 -0.84
N ASP A 422 -20.07 2.38 -0.78
CA ASP A 422 -20.78 3.37 -1.58
C ASP A 422 -19.80 3.98 -2.60
N ASP A 423 -20.19 5.07 -3.27
CA ASP A 423 -19.32 5.84 -4.12
C ASP A 423 -17.96 6.11 -3.43
N ALA A 424 -16.89 5.70 -4.11
CA ALA A 424 -15.56 5.69 -3.53
C ALA A 424 -15.03 7.11 -3.27
N GLU A 425 -15.45 8.08 -4.08
CA GLU A 425 -15.06 9.47 -3.96
C GLU A 425 -15.80 10.14 -2.80
N MET A 426 -17.12 10.01 -2.74
CA MET A 426 -17.92 10.52 -1.62
C MET A 426 -17.48 9.89 -0.28
N THR A 427 -17.24 8.57 -0.26
CA THR A 427 -16.78 7.87 0.94
C THR A 427 -15.45 8.45 1.44
N ARG A 428 -14.51 8.69 0.53
CA ARG A 428 -13.21 9.28 0.84
C ARG A 428 -13.36 10.70 1.39
N GLU A 429 -14.19 11.53 0.75
CA GLU A 429 -14.47 12.89 1.18
C GLU A 429 -15.04 12.96 2.59
N PHE A 430 -16.04 12.11 2.91
CA PHE A 430 -16.62 12.07 4.25
C PHE A 430 -15.63 11.59 5.31
N PHE A 431 -14.83 10.56 5.01
CA PHE A 431 -13.78 10.11 5.92
C PHE A 431 -12.71 11.19 6.16
N ASP A 432 -12.31 11.94 5.14
CA ASP A 432 -11.35 13.04 5.28
C ASP A 432 -11.94 14.24 6.03
N LEU A 433 -13.18 14.60 5.75
CA LEU A 433 -13.91 15.66 6.46
C LEU A 433 -14.04 15.35 7.96
N LEU A 434 -14.57 14.17 8.28
CA LEU A 434 -14.91 13.80 9.66
C LEU A 434 -13.72 13.30 10.47
N LEU A 435 -12.74 12.65 9.85
CA LEU A 435 -11.62 12.00 10.53
C LEU A 435 -10.24 12.40 10.01
N GLY A 436 -10.13 13.13 8.90
CA GLY A 436 -8.88 13.67 8.36
C GLY A 436 -8.47 15.01 8.97
N ASP A 437 -7.61 15.76 8.29
CA ASP A 437 -6.97 16.96 8.84
C ASP A 437 -7.73 18.27 8.59
N ASN A 438 -8.82 18.23 7.82
CA ASN A 438 -9.67 19.39 7.55
C ASN A 438 -10.54 19.80 8.76
N LEU A 439 -9.90 20.43 9.75
CA LEU A 439 -10.57 20.89 10.97
C LEU A 439 -11.67 21.91 10.68
N GLN A 440 -11.42 22.83 9.73
CA GLN A 440 -12.35 23.92 9.41
C GLN A 440 -13.61 23.39 8.74
N GLY A 441 -13.46 22.57 7.69
CA GLY A 441 -14.60 21.95 7.02
C GLY A 441 -15.42 21.07 7.97
N ARG A 442 -14.78 20.37 8.90
CA ARG A 442 -15.50 19.61 9.94
C ARG A 442 -16.37 20.50 10.82
N LYS A 443 -15.83 21.64 11.28
CA LYS A 443 -16.59 22.59 12.10
C LYS A 443 -17.80 23.13 11.33
N GLU A 444 -17.58 23.53 10.09
CA GLU A 444 -18.65 24.02 9.20
C GLU A 444 -19.74 22.98 8.99
N TYR A 445 -19.37 21.73 8.72
CA TYR A 445 -20.31 20.62 8.59
C TYR A 445 -21.14 20.41 9.87
N ILE A 446 -20.49 20.41 11.04
CA ILE A 446 -21.18 20.26 12.33
C ILE A 446 -22.11 21.45 12.58
N THR A 447 -21.71 22.68 12.25
CA THR A 447 -22.56 23.86 12.39
C THR A 447 -23.78 23.78 11.47
N LEU A 448 -23.61 23.34 10.23
CA LEU A 448 -24.69 23.28 9.25
C LEU A 448 -25.66 22.12 9.52
N HIS A 449 -25.13 20.92 9.80
CA HIS A 449 -25.93 19.69 9.86
C HIS A 449 -26.12 19.15 11.28
N GLY A 450 -25.45 19.69 12.29
CA GLY A 450 -25.52 19.16 13.67
C GLY A 450 -26.96 19.10 14.21
N HIS A 451 -27.80 20.06 13.80
CA HIS A 451 -29.21 20.11 14.18
C HIS A 451 -30.02 18.89 13.72
N GLU A 452 -29.64 18.25 12.61
CA GLU A 452 -30.31 17.07 12.05
C GLU A 452 -30.12 15.81 12.92
N TYR A 453 -29.09 15.81 13.77
CA TYR A 453 -28.71 14.68 14.61
C TYR A 453 -28.99 14.92 16.11
N MET A 454 -29.60 16.06 16.48
CA MET A 454 -29.86 16.41 17.88
C MET A 454 -30.76 15.40 18.59
N ASP A 455 -31.72 14.81 17.88
CA ASP A 455 -32.61 13.77 18.43
C ASP A 455 -31.88 12.44 18.73
N MET A 456 -30.66 12.27 18.22
CA MET A 456 -29.80 11.11 18.46
C MET A 456 -28.77 11.37 19.57
N LEU A 457 -28.58 12.63 19.98
CA LEU A 457 -27.66 12.99 21.04
C LEU A 457 -28.36 12.85 22.39
N ASP A 458 -27.82 11.99 23.25
CA ASP A 458 -28.26 11.85 24.64
C ASP A 458 -27.75 13.04 25.45
N VAL A 459 -28.34 14.22 25.24
CA VAL A 459 -28.06 15.43 26.04
C VAL A 459 -28.93 15.37 27.29
N SER A 460 -28.59 14.47 28.21
CA SER A 460 -29.21 14.36 29.54
C SER A 460 -28.37 15.04 30.61
#